data_AF-A0A4Y2RP46-F1
#
_entry.id   AF-A0A4Y2RP46-F1
#
_cell.length_a   1.000
_cell.length_b   1.000
_cell.length_c   1.000
_cell.angle_alpha   90.00
_cell.angle_beta   90.00
_cell.angle_gamma   90.00
#
_symmetry.space_group_name_H-M   'P 1'
#
loop_
_entity.id
_entity.type
_entity.pdbx_description
1 polymer ?
#
loop_
_entity_poly.entity_id
_entity_poly.type
_entity_poly.pdbx_seq_one_letter_code
_entity_poly.pdbx_strand_id
1 'polypeptide(L)'
;MYDTGRGRSVRTPQIVEDILERVGDRPDISTREVSRAVPHSIVWRVLRDEGLHPYHVQKVQAVIPADYAPRVEFARWFLQQIAAQPDFSAHVLFTDETTFTREDISNTHNLRVFF
;
A
#
# COMPACT_ATOMS: atom_id res chain seq x y z
N MET A 1 -12.90 35.82 30.41
CA MET A 1 -12.50 34.81 29.42
C MET A 1 -11.53 33.86 30.11
N TYR A 2 -11.98 32.67 30.46
CA TYR A 2 -11.11 31.66 31.08
C TYR A 2 -10.51 30.83 29.95
N ASP A 3 -9.19 30.88 29.85
CA ASP A 3 -8.40 29.97 29.01
C ASP A 3 -8.59 28.56 29.55
N THR A 4 -9.56 27.82 29.00
CA THR A 4 -9.68 26.38 29.19
C THR A 4 -8.69 25.69 28.25
N GLY A 5 -7.40 25.93 28.51
CA GLY A 5 -6.31 25.16 27.94
C GLY A 5 -6.47 23.71 28.36
N ARG A 6 -7.07 22.90 27.48
CA ARG A 6 -7.19 21.45 27.64
C ARG A 6 -5.79 20.89 27.91
N GLY A 7 -5.55 20.45 29.14
CA GLY A 7 -4.25 19.97 29.60
C GLY A 7 -3.63 18.99 28.60
N ARG A 8 -2.58 19.45 27.90
CA ARG A 8 -1.73 18.62 27.04
C ARG A 8 -0.86 17.76 27.95
N SER A 9 -1.34 16.58 28.31
CA SER A 9 -0.56 15.66 29.15
C SER A 9 -0.80 14.22 28.77
N VAL A 10 -0.35 13.79 27.58
CA VAL A 10 -0.13 12.36 27.26
C VAL A 10 0.94 12.16 26.15
N ARG A 11 1.73 13.18 25.77
CA ARG A 11 2.83 13.01 24.79
C ARG A 11 4.15 13.06 25.54
N THR A 12 4.52 11.95 26.18
CA THR A 12 5.90 11.77 26.65
C THR A 12 6.75 11.36 25.45
N PRO A 13 8.03 11.76 25.39
CA PRO A 13 8.95 11.28 24.34
C PRO A 13 8.97 9.76 24.22
N GLN A 14 8.82 9.06 25.35
CA GLN A 14 8.73 7.60 25.42
C GLN A 14 7.53 7.02 24.66
N ILE A 15 6.36 7.65 24.73
CA ILE A 15 5.16 7.21 24.00
C ILE A 15 5.34 7.44 22.50
N VAL A 16 5.98 8.54 22.11
CA VAL A 16 6.28 8.81 20.70
C VAL A 16 7.23 7.74 20.17
N GLU A 17 8.31 7.47 20.89
CA GLU A 17 9.30 6.46 20.52
C GLU A 17 8.68 5.06 20.38
N ASP A 18 7.90 4.60 21.36
CA ASP A 18 7.23 3.28 21.31
C ASP A 18 6.24 3.17 20.13
N ILE A 19 5.57 4.27 19.77
CA ILE A 19 4.70 4.29 18.58
C ILE A 19 5.53 4.15 17.30
N LEU A 20 6.64 4.89 17.19
CA LEU A 20 7.48 4.88 15.99
C LEU A 20 8.26 3.58 15.84
N GLU A 21 8.78 3.03 16.93
CA GLU A 21 9.46 1.73 16.97
C GLU A 21 8.52 0.62 16.46
N ARG A 22 7.29 0.55 17.00
CA ARG A 22 6.31 -0.47 16.57
C ARG A 22 5.91 -0.35 15.11
N VAL A 23 5.79 0.87 14.59
CA VAL A 23 5.42 1.12 13.20
C VAL A 23 6.63 0.90 12.27
N GLY A 24 7.85 1.17 12.73
CA GLY A 24 9.08 0.84 12.02
C GLY A 24 9.30 -0.67 11.92
N ASP A 25 9.08 -1.40 13.01
CA ASP A 25 9.21 -2.87 13.06
C ASP A 25 8.11 -3.58 12.27
N ARG A 26 6.87 -3.06 12.33
CA ARG A 26 5.71 -3.57 11.60
C ARG A 26 4.96 -2.45 10.90
N PRO A 27 5.40 -2.05 9.70
CA PRO A 27 4.73 -1.00 8.93
C PRO A 27 3.28 -1.30 8.56
N ASP A 28 2.86 -2.56 8.57
CA ASP A 28 1.50 -3.02 8.31
C ASP A 28 0.59 -3.02 9.55
N ILE A 29 1.11 -2.62 10.72
CA ILE A 29 0.37 -2.65 11.98
C ILE A 29 -0.82 -1.70 11.93
N SER A 30 -1.98 -2.17 12.38
CA SER A 30 -3.15 -1.31 12.46
C SER A 30 -2.99 -0.27 13.58
N THR A 31 -3.43 0.97 13.35
CA THR A 31 -3.45 2.00 14.41
C THR A 31 -4.27 1.58 15.63
N ARG A 32 -5.25 0.69 15.44
CA ARG A 32 -6.05 0.09 16.51
C ARG A 32 -5.20 -0.81 17.40
N GLU A 33 -4.30 -1.59 16.83
CA GLU A 33 -3.38 -2.48 17.55
C GLU A 33 -2.37 -1.66 18.36
N VAL A 34 -1.77 -0.63 17.76
CA VAL A 34 -0.91 0.33 18.49
C VAL A 34 -1.69 1.00 19.63
N SER A 35 -2.96 1.32 19.41
CA SER A 35 -3.80 1.97 20.41
C SER A 35 -4.25 1.09 21.59
N ARG A 36 -3.81 -0.18 21.66
CA ARG A 36 -4.03 -1.01 22.85
C ARG A 36 -3.29 -0.48 24.07
N ALA A 37 -2.15 0.19 23.87
CA ALA A 37 -1.33 0.76 24.94
C ALA A 37 -1.50 2.28 25.10
N VAL A 38 -1.97 2.97 24.06
CA VAL A 38 -2.02 4.44 24.00
C VAL A 38 -3.35 4.90 23.36
N PRO A 39 -3.96 6.02 23.80
CA PRO A 39 -5.13 6.57 23.12
C PRO A 39 -4.95 6.72 21.61
N HIS A 40 -5.91 6.22 20.83
CA HIS A 40 -5.88 6.21 19.36
C HIS A 40 -5.66 7.59 18.73
N SER A 41 -6.18 8.66 19.35
CA SER A 41 -5.97 10.04 18.91
C SER A 41 -4.51 10.50 18.99
N ILE A 42 -3.72 9.93 19.89
CA ILE A 42 -2.29 10.26 20.04
C ILE A 42 -1.51 9.54 18.95
N VAL A 43 -1.81 8.26 18.71
CA VAL A 43 -1.22 7.47 17.62
C VAL A 43 -1.36 8.21 16.30
N TRP A 44 -2.58 8.63 15.93
CA TRP A 44 -2.80 9.38 14.70
C TRP A 44 -2.09 10.73 14.63
N ARG A 45 -1.94 11.42 15.77
CA ARG A 45 -1.23 12.69 15.82
C ARG A 45 0.26 12.49 15.61
N VAL A 46 0.86 11.52 16.30
CA VAL A 46 2.28 11.17 16.16
C VAL A 46 2.59 10.76 14.73
N LEU A 47 1.84 9.81 14.17
CA LEU A 47 2.05 9.37 12.79
C LEU A 47 1.96 10.52 11.78
N ARG A 48 0.98 11.42 11.95
CA ARG A 48 0.85 12.60 11.08
C ARG A 48 2.00 13.59 11.25
N ASP A 49 2.42 13.85 12.48
CA ASP A 49 3.52 14.79 12.77
C ASP A 49 4.85 14.29 12.18
N GLU A 50 5.06 12.97 12.14
CA GLU A 50 6.23 12.31 11.54
C GLU A 50 6.07 12.01 10.03
N GLY A 51 4.96 12.41 9.42
CA GLY A 51 4.71 12.22 7.98
C GLY A 51 4.36 10.79 7.56
N LEU A 52 4.14 9.89 8.52
CA LEU A 52 3.77 8.49 8.26
C LEU A 52 2.30 8.39 7.85
N HIS A 53 2.07 8.02 6.60
CA HIS A 53 0.74 7.89 6.04
C HIS A 53 0.43 6.44 5.66
N PRO A 54 -0.80 5.95 5.94
CA PRO A 54 -1.17 4.59 5.58
C PRO A 54 -1.53 4.50 4.10
N TYR A 55 -0.78 3.68 3.36
CA TYR A 55 -1.01 3.38 1.95
C TYR A 55 -1.69 2.03 1.78
N HIS A 56 -2.61 1.93 0.81
CA HIS A 56 -3.20 0.64 0.46
C HIS A 56 -2.19 -0.24 -0.26
N VAL A 57 -2.05 -1.49 0.18
CA VAL A 57 -1.20 -2.46 -0.51
C VAL A 57 -1.91 -2.95 -1.76
N GLN A 58 -1.33 -2.67 -2.92
CA GLN A 58 -1.77 -3.23 -4.18
C GLN A 58 -0.93 -4.47 -4.52
N LYS A 59 -1.56 -5.65 -4.55
CA LYS A 59 -0.92 -6.87 -5.05
C LYS A 59 -0.82 -6.74 -6.57
N VAL A 60 0.39 -6.49 -7.06
CA VAL A 60 0.71 -6.51 -8.50
C VAL A 60 1.49 -7.78 -8.82
N GLN A 61 1.41 -8.25 -10.06
CA GLN A 61 2.24 -9.36 -10.52
C GLN A 61 3.71 -8.99 -10.35
N ALA A 62 4.49 -9.87 -9.72
CA ALA A 62 5.92 -9.68 -9.59
C ALA A 62 6.56 -9.76 -10.99
N VAL A 63 7.22 -8.68 -11.41
CA VAL A 63 8.04 -8.66 -12.63
C VAL A 63 9.44 -9.08 -12.25
N ILE A 64 9.88 -10.25 -12.72
CA ILE A 64 11.22 -10.74 -12.48
C ILE A 64 12.16 -10.30 -13.62
N PRO A 65 13.49 -10.22 -13.39
CA PRO A 65 14.42 -9.78 -14.43
C PRO A 65 14.34 -10.60 -15.74
N ALA A 66 13.99 -11.88 -15.64
CA ALA A 66 13.81 -12.76 -16.79
C ALA A 66 12.64 -12.35 -17.69
N ASP A 67 11.63 -11.64 -17.16
CA ASP A 67 10.47 -11.19 -17.93
C ASP A 67 10.81 -10.02 -18.86
N TYR A 68 11.91 -9.30 -18.60
CA TYR A 68 12.21 -8.07 -19.33
C TYR A 68 12.39 -8.30 -20.83
N ALA A 69 13.25 -9.26 -21.21
CA ALA A 69 13.55 -9.52 -22.61
C ALA A 69 12.31 -9.99 -23.40
N PRO A 70 11.55 -11.01 -22.96
CA PRO A 70 10.32 -11.43 -23.64
C PRO A 70 9.28 -10.31 -23.77
N ARG A 71 9.12 -9.46 -22.73
CA ARG A 71 8.17 -8.35 -22.77
C ARG A 71 8.56 -7.29 -23.79
N VAL A 72 9.86 -6.97 -23.89
CA VAL A 72 10.37 -6.03 -24.90
C VAL A 72 10.21 -6.60 -26.31
N GLU A 73 10.51 -7.87 -26.51
CA GLU A 73 10.33 -8.55 -27.80
C GLU A 73 8.86 -8.55 -28.23
N PHE A 74 7.94 -8.91 -27.33
CA PHE A 74 6.51 -8.84 -27.57
C PHE A 74 6.06 -7.42 -27.94
N ALA A 75 6.48 -6.41 -27.17
CA ALA A 75 6.11 -5.03 -27.43
C ALA A 75 6.60 -4.55 -28.81
N ARG A 76 7.84 -4.87 -29.17
CA ARG A 76 8.39 -4.55 -30.50
C ARG A 76 7.62 -5.24 -31.61
N TRP A 77 7.34 -6.53 -31.45
CA TRP A 77 6.54 -7.28 -32.41
C TRP A 77 5.14 -6.69 -32.57
N PHE A 78 4.47 -6.36 -31.47
CA PHE A 78 3.12 -5.78 -31.49
C PHE A 78 3.10 -4.43 -32.22
N LEU A 79 4.10 -3.58 -31.98
CA LEU A 79 4.25 -2.30 -32.69
C LEU A 79 4.49 -2.50 -34.20
N GLN A 80 5.24 -3.52 -34.60
CA GLN A 80 5.42 -3.87 -36.02
C GLN A 80 4.10 -4.30 -36.67
N GLN A 81 3.27 -5.07 -35.96
CA GLN A 81 1.95 -5.45 -36.46
C GLN A 81 1.05 -4.22 -36.68
N ILE A 82 1.04 -3.28 -35.73
CA ILE A 82 0.29 -2.02 -35.88
C ILE A 82 0.82 -1.18 -37.06
N ALA A 83 2.14 -1.14 -37.27
CA ALA A 83 2.73 -0.41 -38.39
C ALA A 83 2.37 -1.01 -39.75
N ALA A 84 2.29 -2.35 -39.84
CA ALA A 84 1.88 -3.05 -41.05
C ALA A 84 0.36 -2.96 -41.28
N GLN A 85 -0.43 -3.02 -40.20
CA GLN A 85 -1.88 -3.02 -40.23
C GLN A 85 -2.41 -2.12 -39.10
N PRO A 86 -2.82 -0.86 -39.39
CA PRO A 86 -3.20 0.11 -38.35
C PRO A 86 -4.36 -0.32 -37.44
N ASP A 87 -5.25 -1.19 -37.92
CA ASP A 87 -6.39 -1.74 -37.18
C ASP A 87 -6.10 -3.09 -36.50
N PHE A 88 -4.85 -3.56 -36.50
CA PHE A 88 -4.45 -4.83 -35.88
C PHE A 88 -4.93 -4.96 -34.43
N SER A 89 -4.75 -3.91 -33.62
CA SER A 89 -5.13 -3.95 -32.21
C SER A 89 -6.63 -4.13 -31.98
N ALA A 90 -7.48 -3.70 -32.92
CA ALA A 90 -8.93 -3.89 -32.84
C ALA A 90 -9.36 -5.35 -33.05
N HIS A 91 -8.48 -6.18 -33.62
CA HIS A 91 -8.71 -7.59 -33.89
C HIS A 91 -8.09 -8.53 -32.85
N VAL A 92 -7.39 -7.97 -31.84
CA VAL A 92 -6.76 -8.75 -30.77
C VAL A 92 -7.69 -8.84 -29.57
N LEU A 93 -8.02 -10.06 -29.15
CA LEU A 93 -8.74 -10.34 -27.92
C LEU A 93 -7.78 -10.95 -26.90
N PHE A 94 -7.55 -10.25 -25.79
CA PHE A 94 -6.84 -10.80 -24.64
C PHE A 94 -7.83 -11.47 -23.71
N THR A 95 -7.64 -12.76 -23.48
CA THR A 95 -8.39 -13.54 -22.49
C THR A 95 -7.45 -13.94 -21.36
N ASP A 96 -7.95 -13.88 -20.13
CA ASP A 96 -7.26 -14.40 -18.95
C ASP A 96 -8.15 -15.42 -18.26
N GLU A 97 -7.55 -16.36 -17.55
CA GLU A 97 -8.24 -17.37 -16.76
C GLU A 97 -8.11 -17.02 -15.28
N THR A 98 -9.24 -16.73 -14.63
CA THR A 98 -9.27 -16.41 -13.21
C THR A 98 -9.65 -17.63 -12.38
N THR A 99 -8.73 -18.10 -11.54
CA THR A 99 -9.00 -19.20 -10.59
C THR A 99 -9.50 -18.64 -9.26
N PHE A 100 -10.72 -19.02 -8.86
CA PHE A 100 -11.26 -18.69 -7.54
C PHE A 100 -11.06 -19.89 -6.59
N THR A 101 -10.21 -19.75 -5.58
CA THR A 101 -10.05 -20.76 -4.52
C THR A 101 -10.65 -20.26 -3.20
N ARG A 102 -11.08 -21.17 -2.33
CA ARG A 102 -11.65 -20.83 -1.01
C ARG A 102 -10.64 -20.18 -0.04
N GLU A 103 -9.36 -20.29 -0.34
CA GLU A 103 -8.26 -19.91 0.58
C GLU A 103 -7.65 -18.54 0.25
N ASP A 104 -7.84 -18.01 -0.96
CA ASP A 104 -7.11 -16.83 -1.46
C ASP A 104 -7.90 -15.51 -1.39
N ILE A 105 -9.06 -15.50 -0.71
CA ILE A 105 -9.82 -14.26 -0.46
C ILE A 105 -9.19 -13.51 0.72
N SER A 106 -7.98 -12.99 0.50
CA SER A 106 -7.41 -11.98 1.39
C SER A 106 -8.05 -10.63 1.05
N ASN A 107 -8.70 -10.00 2.04
CA ASN A 107 -9.28 -8.67 1.85
C ASN A 107 -8.17 -7.61 1.86
N THR A 108 -7.53 -7.42 0.71
CA THR A 108 -6.45 -6.45 0.49
C THR A 108 -6.87 -5.02 0.76
N HIS A 109 -8.18 -4.71 0.75
CA HIS A 109 -8.70 -3.39 1.09
C HIS A 109 -8.38 -2.96 2.52
N ASN A 110 -8.25 -3.92 3.44
CA ASN A 110 -7.92 -3.66 4.84
C ASN A 110 -6.41 -3.65 5.11
N LEU A 111 -5.58 -4.02 4.14
CA LEU A 111 -4.13 -4.00 4.26
C LEU A 111 -3.63 -2.58 3.97
N ARG A 112 -3.09 -1.93 5.02
CA ARG A 112 -2.47 -0.61 4.95
C ARG A 112 -1.07 -0.66 5.51
N VAL A 113 -0.12 -0.03 4.84
CA VAL A 113 1.29 0.05 5.24
C VAL A 113 1.69 1.51 5.43
N PHE A 114 2.34 1.82 6.52
CA PHE A 114 2.91 3.14 6.81
C PHE A 114 4.31 3.26 6.17
N PHE A 115 4.52 4.34 5.42
CA PHE A 115 5.82 4.75 4.88
C PHE A 115 6.08 6.21 5.24
#